data_AF-A0A9P8BSK2-F1
#
_entry.id   AF-A0A9P8BSK2-F1
#
_cell.length_a   1.000
_cell.length_b   1.000
_cell.length_c   1.000
_cell.angle_alpha   90.00
_cell.angle_beta   90.00
_cell.angle_gamma   90.00
#
_symmetry.space_group_name_H-M   'P 1'
#
loop_
_entity.id
_entity.type
_entity.pdbx_description
1 polymer ?
#
loop_
_entity_poly.entity_id
_entity_poly.type
_entity_poly.pdbx_seq_one_letter_code
_entity_poly.pdbx_strand_id
1 'polypeptide(L)'
;MLGAAQAMLDAISLANILYDLTTTTTTTSASITTAFEAYYKDRSEHGKAAVQGSRHMGRLSGGHKWTESVIRSMFLNIIPSKVQQTILDKMLSHRPQAAFLPFVKDRGEHKASPQSQVEVGRMRTLSGLCLRLFQQDSFS
;
A
#
# COMPACT_ATOMS: atom_id res chain seq x y z
N MET A 1 -1.41 10.18 -10.54
CA MET A 1 -0.70 8.88 -10.40
C MET A 1 -0.64 8.41 -8.95
N LEU A 2 -0.26 9.25 -7.97
CA LEU A 2 -0.12 8.84 -6.57
C LEU A 2 -1.42 8.27 -5.94
N GLY A 3 -2.58 8.84 -6.28
CA GLY A 3 -3.87 8.34 -5.80
C GLY A 3 -4.21 6.92 -6.30
N ALA A 4 -3.87 6.59 -7.55
CA ALA A 4 -4.12 5.26 -8.10
C ALA A 4 -3.22 4.20 -7.43
N ALA A 5 -1.94 4.52 -7.21
CA ALA A 5 -1.02 3.65 -6.50
C ALA A 5 -1.51 3.35 -5.07
N GLN A 6 -1.96 4.37 -4.33
CA GLN A 6 -2.50 4.18 -2.98
C GLN A 6 -3.80 3.37 -2.99
N ALA A 7 -4.68 3.58 -3.97
CA ALA A 7 -5.90 2.77 -4.13
C ALA A 7 -5.59 1.29 -4.40
N MET A 8 -4.53 0.98 -5.15
CA MET A 8 -4.09 -0.41 -5.34
C MET A 8 -3.57 -1.02 -4.03
N LEU A 9 -2.81 -0.26 -3.23
CA LEU A 9 -2.34 -0.72 -1.93
C LEU A 9 -3.49 -0.90 -0.93
N ASP A 10 -4.51 -0.04 -0.98
CA ASP A 10 -5.76 -0.18 -0.24
C ASP A 10 -6.49 -1.47 -0.57
N ALA A 11 -6.61 -1.79 -1.87
CA ALA A 11 -7.23 -3.02 -2.32
C ALA A 11 -6.50 -4.27 -1.80
N ILE A 12 -5.16 -4.26 -1.78
CA ILE A 12 -4.36 -5.36 -1.22
C ILE A 12 -4.57 -5.48 0.29
N SER A 13 -4.57 -4.37 1.02
CA SER A 13 -4.82 -4.36 2.46
C SER A 13 -6.20 -4.93 2.80
N LEU A 14 -7.24 -4.51 2.07
CA LEU A 14 -8.59 -5.05 2.21
C LEU A 14 -8.65 -6.54 1.87
N ALA A 15 -7.98 -6.98 0.80
CA ALA A 15 -7.95 -8.39 0.42
C ALA A 15 -7.35 -9.27 1.53
N ASN A 16 -6.29 -8.81 2.19
CA ASN A 16 -5.70 -9.52 3.33
C ASN A 16 -6.69 -9.63 4.50
N ILE A 17 -7.36 -8.53 4.84
CA ILE A 17 -8.38 -8.50 5.90
C ILE A 17 -9.52 -9.48 5.60
N LEU A 18 -10.03 -9.48 4.36
CA LEU A 18 -11.09 -10.39 3.94
C LEU A 18 -10.63 -11.86 3.97
N TYR A 19 -9.42 -12.13 3.52
CA TYR A 19 -8.85 -13.48 3.57
C TYR A 19 -8.73 -14.00 5.01
N ASP A 20 -8.25 -13.17 5.93
CA ASP A 20 -8.14 -13.55 7.34
C ASP A 20 -9.53 -13.74 7.99
N LEU A 21 -10.53 -12.92 7.64
CA LEU A 21 -11.91 -13.12 8.12
C LEU A 21 -12.49 -14.46 7.67
N THR A 22 -12.25 -14.89 6.42
CA THR A 22 -12.77 -16.16 5.91
C THR A 22 -12.09 -17.39 6.51
N THR A 23 -10.85 -17.25 6.98
CA THR A 23 -10.06 -18.38 7.48
C THR A 23 -10.13 -18.58 8.99
N THR A 24 -10.57 -17.56 9.76
CA THR A 24 -10.41 -17.56 11.23
C THR A 24 -11.71 -17.54 12.03
N THR A 25 -12.84 -17.12 11.45
CA THR A 25 -14.06 -16.82 12.23
C THR A 25 -15.35 -17.16 11.49
N THR A 26 -16.40 -17.53 12.24
CA THR A 26 -17.78 -17.58 11.75
C THR A 26 -18.19 -16.17 11.31
N THR A 27 -18.26 -15.94 10.00
CA THR A 27 -18.48 -14.61 9.40
C THR A 27 -19.78 -13.99 9.94
N THR A 28 -19.63 -13.02 10.85
CA THR A 28 -20.75 -12.30 11.46
C THR A 28 -20.68 -10.84 11.04
N SER A 29 -21.82 -10.16 10.90
CA SER A 29 -21.86 -8.74 10.54
C SER A 29 -20.97 -7.87 11.43
N ALA A 30 -20.93 -8.15 12.74
CA ALA A 30 -20.05 -7.47 13.69
C ALA A 30 -18.56 -7.64 13.37
N SER A 31 -18.12 -8.86 13.01
CA SER A 31 -16.71 -9.13 12.65
C SER A 31 -16.26 -8.40 11.38
N ILE A 32 -17.18 -8.24 10.43
CA ILE A 32 -16.94 -7.48 9.21
C ILE A 32 -16.76 -5.99 9.55
N THR A 33 -17.66 -5.42 10.35
CA THR A 33 -17.57 -4.01 10.75
C THR A 33 -16.25 -3.69 11.45
N THR A 34 -15.85 -4.50 12.45
CA THR A 34 -14.59 -4.31 13.19
C THR A 34 -13.38 -4.36 12.25
N ALA A 35 -13.40 -5.25 11.26
CA ALA A 35 -12.33 -5.37 10.28
C ALA A 35 -12.23 -4.15 9.35
N PHE A 36 -13.36 -3.61 8.88
CA PHE A 36 -13.38 -2.37 8.10
C PHE A 36 -12.99 -1.13 8.93
N GLU A 37 -13.33 -1.09 10.22
CA GLU A 37 -12.88 -0.03 11.12
C GLU A 37 -11.36 -0.06 11.31
N ALA A 38 -10.79 -1.26 11.50
CA ALA A 38 -9.34 -1.43 11.60
C ALA A 38 -8.63 -0.98 10.31
N TYR A 39 -9.15 -1.39 9.14
CA TYR A 39 -8.68 -0.91 7.84
C TYR A 39 -8.72 0.63 7.75
N TYR A 40 -9.86 1.23 8.09
CA TYR A 40 -10.04 2.66 7.97
C TYR A 40 -9.08 3.43 8.89
N LYS A 41 -8.87 2.94 10.12
CA LYS A 41 -7.92 3.55 11.06
C LYS A 41 -6.48 3.52 10.53
N ASP A 42 -6.08 2.42 9.89
CA ASP A 42 -4.73 2.24 9.36
C ASP A 42 -4.50 3.02 8.05
N ARG A 43 -5.46 2.99 7.11
CA ARG A 43 -5.25 3.45 5.73
C ARG A 43 -5.84 4.83 5.41
N SER A 44 -6.78 5.35 6.22
CA SER A 44 -7.48 6.61 5.90
C SER A 44 -6.54 7.82 5.82
N GLU A 45 -5.47 7.85 6.62
CA GLU A 45 -4.48 8.93 6.58
C GLU A 45 -3.71 8.93 5.26
N HIS A 46 -3.27 7.76 4.80
CA HIS A 46 -2.56 7.60 3.54
C HIS A 46 -3.43 8.01 2.34
N GLY A 47 -4.70 7.61 2.32
CA GLY A 47 -5.66 8.01 1.30
C GLY A 47 -5.88 9.53 1.26
N LYS A 48 -6.07 10.17 2.43
CA LYS A 48 -6.21 11.64 2.53
C LYS A 48 -4.96 12.36 2.04
N ALA A 49 -3.78 11.91 2.47
CA ALA A 49 -2.50 12.48 2.05
C ALA A 49 -2.31 12.38 0.53
N ALA A 50 -2.71 11.26 -0.08
CA ALA A 50 -2.60 11.07 -1.53
C ALA A 50 -3.52 12.01 -2.32
N VAL A 51 -4.75 12.24 -1.85
CA VAL A 51 -5.70 13.18 -2.47
C VAL A 51 -5.19 14.61 -2.33
N GLN A 52 -4.74 14.99 -1.14
CA GLN A 52 -4.20 16.33 -0.89
C GLN A 52 -2.94 16.58 -1.71
N GLY A 53 -2.00 15.63 -1.73
CA GLY A 53 -0.77 15.72 -2.52
C GLY A 53 -1.06 15.82 -4.02
N SER A 54 -2.01 15.04 -4.53
CA SER A 54 -2.41 15.10 -5.95
C SER A 54 -3.02 16.47 -6.31
N ARG A 55 -3.83 17.06 -5.42
CA ARG A 55 -4.38 18.42 -5.62
C ARG A 55 -3.30 19.48 -5.61
N HIS A 56 -2.33 19.40 -4.70
CA HIS A 56 -1.21 20.35 -4.64
C HIS A 56 -0.32 20.24 -5.88
N MET A 57 0.00 19.03 -6.32
CA MET A 57 0.76 18.81 -7.55
C MET A 57 0.02 19.32 -8.78
N GLY A 58 -1.30 19.11 -8.86
CA GLY A 58 -2.14 19.66 -9.93
C GLY A 58 -2.12 21.19 -9.97
N ARG A 59 -2.17 21.85 -8.81
CA ARG A 59 -2.04 23.32 -8.71
C ARG A 59 -0.64 23.80 -9.09
N LEU A 60 0.41 23.10 -8.70
CA LEU A 60 1.78 23.44 -9.09
C LEU A 60 2.01 23.30 -10.60
N SER A 61 1.37 22.31 -11.23
CA SER A 61 1.56 22.03 -12.66
C SER A 61 0.67 22.88 -13.56
N GLY A 62 -0.54 23.26 -13.13
CA GLY A 62 -1.52 24.00 -13.94
C GLY A 62 -1.87 25.40 -13.42
N GLY A 63 -1.24 25.83 -12.32
CA GLY A 63 -1.47 27.12 -11.68
C GLY A 63 -0.91 28.28 -12.50
N HIS A 64 -1.78 29.25 -12.83
CA HIS A 64 -1.42 30.44 -13.60
C HIS A 64 -1.16 31.66 -12.69
N LYS A 65 -1.21 31.50 -11.36
CA LYS A 65 -0.94 32.61 -10.45
C LYS A 65 0.56 32.86 -10.35
N TRP A 66 0.94 34.13 -10.21
CA TRP A 66 2.35 34.52 -10.06
C TRP A 66 3.04 33.83 -8.87
N THR A 67 2.32 33.66 -7.75
CA THR A 67 2.81 32.92 -6.57
C THR A 67 3.04 31.44 -6.86
N GLU A 68 2.19 30.79 -7.65
CA GLU A 68 2.35 29.39 -8.07
C GLU A 68 3.55 29.24 -9.00
N SER A 69 3.83 30.23 -9.84
CA SER A 69 5.01 30.25 -10.71
C SER A 69 6.32 30.41 -9.92
N VAL A 70 6.33 31.23 -8.87
CA VAL A 70 7.47 31.36 -7.94
C VAL A 70 7.73 30.06 -7.18
N ILE A 71 6.67 29.45 -6.62
CA ILE A 71 6.80 28.17 -5.90
C ILE A 71 7.28 27.08 -6.86
N ARG A 72 6.75 27.02 -8.09
CA ARG A 72 7.21 26.07 -9.11
C ARG A 72 8.69 26.28 -9.47
N SER A 73 9.14 27.51 -9.69
CA SER A 73 10.55 27.80 -9.96
C SER A 73 11.45 27.42 -8.77
N MET A 74 11.03 27.66 -7.53
CA MET A 74 11.76 27.15 -6.37
C MET A 74 11.79 25.62 -6.35
N PHE A 75 10.66 24.96 -6.55
CA PHE A 75 10.55 23.51 -6.45
C PHE A 75 11.35 22.79 -7.55
N LEU A 76 11.41 23.36 -8.76
CA LEU A 76 12.11 22.78 -9.90
C LEU A 76 13.62 23.12 -9.94
N ASN A 77 14.02 24.31 -9.48
CA ASN A 77 15.43 24.75 -9.57
C ASN A 77 16.21 24.62 -8.25
N ILE A 78 15.55 24.69 -7.10
CA ILE A 78 16.22 24.72 -5.79
C ILE A 78 16.18 23.35 -5.12
N ILE A 79 15.10 22.59 -5.27
CA ILE A 79 14.99 21.29 -4.60
C ILE A 79 15.79 20.23 -5.37
N PRO A 80 16.83 19.63 -4.75
CA PRO A 80 17.60 18.58 -5.39
C PRO A 80 16.74 17.36 -5.68
N SER A 81 17.02 16.66 -6.79
CA SER A 81 16.34 15.42 -7.18
C SER A 81 16.33 14.36 -6.07
N LYS A 82 17.40 14.30 -5.26
CA LYS A 82 17.50 13.42 -4.09
C LYS A 82 16.41 13.67 -3.06
N VAL A 83 16.05 14.93 -2.80
CA VAL A 83 14.99 15.26 -1.83
C VAL A 83 13.64 14.84 -2.38
N GLN A 84 13.39 15.02 -3.68
CA GLN A 84 12.16 14.58 -4.32
C GLN A 84 12.01 13.05 -4.25
N GLN A 85 13.10 12.32 -4.50
CA GLN A 85 13.14 10.86 -4.36
C GLN A 85 12.82 10.44 -2.91
N THR A 86 13.49 11.03 -1.91
CA THR A 86 13.21 10.72 -0.50
C THR A 86 11.76 10.98 -0.10
N ILE A 87 11.14 12.05 -0.60
CA ILE A 87 9.71 12.32 -0.35
C ILE A 87 8.84 11.22 -0.94
N LEU A 88 9.07 10.84 -2.20
CA LEU A 88 8.34 9.77 -2.86
C LEU A 88 8.54 8.43 -2.15
N ASP A 89 9.77 8.10 -1.76
CA ASP A 89 10.12 6.89 -1.03
C ASP A 89 9.42 6.83 0.33
N LYS A 90 9.31 7.96 1.03
CA LYS A 90 8.56 8.05 2.27
C LYS A 90 7.07 7.82 2.05
N MET A 91 6.49 8.39 1.00
CA MET A 91 5.07 8.20 0.65
C MET A 91 4.76 6.76 0.20
N LEU A 92 5.75 6.06 -0.34
CA LEU A 92 5.66 4.67 -0.79
C LEU A 92 6.36 3.69 0.16
N SER A 93 6.63 4.10 1.41
CA SER A 93 7.29 3.26 2.40
C SER A 93 6.37 2.13 2.89
N HIS A 94 5.06 2.40 2.91
CA HIS A 94 4.04 1.43 3.29
C HIS A 94 3.52 0.69 2.06
N ARG A 95 3.99 -0.55 1.85
CA ARG A 95 3.67 -1.39 0.68
C ARG A 95 3.13 -2.75 1.13
N PRO A 96 1.83 -2.86 1.44
CA PRO A 96 1.20 -4.14 1.73
C PRO A 96 1.37 -5.12 0.55
N GLN A 97 1.57 -6.39 0.87
CA GLN A 97 1.63 -7.51 -0.06
C GLN A 97 0.50 -8.47 0.30
N ALA A 98 0.00 -9.20 -0.69
CA ALA A 98 -1.03 -10.19 -0.46
C ALA A 98 -0.49 -11.33 0.42
N ALA A 99 -1.01 -11.48 1.64
CA ALA A 99 -0.52 -12.44 2.63
C ALA A 99 -0.80 -13.92 2.24
N PHE A 100 -1.74 -14.13 1.33
CA PHE A 100 -2.07 -15.45 0.77
C PHE A 100 -1.15 -15.85 -0.39
N LEU A 101 -0.27 -14.97 -0.86
CA LEU A 101 0.74 -15.27 -1.87
C LEU A 101 2.15 -15.37 -1.24
N PRO A 102 3.07 -16.12 -1.85
CA PRO A 102 4.46 -16.11 -1.43
C PRO A 102 5.05 -14.70 -1.48
N PHE A 103 5.69 -14.27 -0.39
CA PHE A 103 6.30 -12.94 -0.31
C PHE A 103 7.41 -12.78 -1.35
N VAL A 104 7.32 -11.68 -2.09
CA VAL A 104 8.37 -11.31 -3.04
C VAL A 104 9.49 -10.62 -2.29
N LYS A 105 10.74 -11.07 -2.52
CA LYS A 105 11.93 -10.46 -1.94
C LYS A 105 11.99 -8.96 -2.30
N ASP A 106 12.07 -8.10 -1.30
CA ASP A 106 12.16 -6.65 -1.49
C ASP A 106 13.52 -6.26 -2.10
N ARG A 107 13.48 -5.86 -3.38
CA ARG A 107 14.63 -5.37 -4.15
C ARG A 107 14.81 -3.85 -4.06
N GLY A 108 13.93 -3.15 -3.36
CA GLY A 108 14.02 -1.71 -3.17
C GLY A 108 15.23 -1.31 -2.33
N GLU A 109 15.78 -0.14 -2.66
CA GLU A 109 16.80 0.57 -1.87
C GLU A 109 16.22 0.98 -0.51
N HIS A 110 15.00 1.52 -0.52
CA HIS A 110 14.23 1.80 0.69
C HIS A 110 13.33 0.62 1.06
N LYS A 111 13.56 0.04 2.23
CA LYS A 111 12.78 -1.09 2.74
C LYS A 111 11.37 -0.66 3.13
N ALA A 112 10.41 -1.51 2.78
CA ALA A 112 9.02 -1.29 3.17
C ALA A 112 8.86 -1.43 4.69
N SER A 113 7.93 -0.68 5.26
CA SER A 113 7.53 -0.87 6.66
C SER A 113 6.91 -2.26 6.85
N PRO A 114 7.15 -2.93 8.00
CA PRO A 114 6.47 -4.17 8.33
C PRO A 114 4.96 -4.02 8.26
N GLN A 115 4.26 -5.02 7.72
CA GLN A 115 2.80 -5.07 7.69
C GLN A 115 2.32 -5.62 9.04
N SER A 116 1.37 -4.94 9.69
CA SER A 116 0.86 -5.37 11.01
C SER A 116 0.15 -6.73 10.98
N GLN A 117 -0.36 -7.13 9.80
CA GLN A 117 -1.13 -8.36 9.60
C GLN A 117 -0.25 -9.62 9.47
N VAL A 118 1.07 -9.47 9.32
CA VAL A 118 1.99 -10.59 9.17
C VAL A 118 2.57 -10.91 10.54
N GLU A 119 1.79 -11.55 11.41
CA GLU A 119 2.38 -12.26 12.53
C GLU A 119 3.27 -13.39 11.99
N VAL A 120 4.52 -13.37 12.45
CA VAL A 120 5.65 -14.25 12.09
C VAL A 120 5.36 -15.76 12.36
N GLY A 121 4.21 -16.09 12.94
CA GLY A 121 3.79 -17.46 13.24
C GLY A 121 3.26 -18.28 12.04
N ARG A 122 2.80 -17.65 10.94
CA ARG A 122 2.21 -18.38 9.79
C ARG A 122 3.24 -18.82 8.73
N MET A 123 4.54 -18.60 8.97
CA MET A 123 5.64 -18.88 8.03
C MET A 123 5.94 -20.37 7.77
N ARG A 124 5.26 -21.33 8.41
CA ARG A 124 5.66 -22.76 8.32
C ARG A 124 4.63 -23.73 7.75
N THR A 125 3.34 -23.37 7.64
CA THR A 125 2.29 -24.38 7.35
C THR A 125 1.68 -24.29 5.95
N LEU A 126 1.61 -23.10 5.33
CA LEU A 126 0.92 -22.93 4.04
C LEU A 126 1.81 -23.12 2.81
N SER A 127 3.13 -22.92 2.92
CA SER A 127 4.06 -23.15 1.80
C SER A 127 4.08 -24.62 1.35
N GLY A 128 3.94 -25.57 2.28
CA GLY A 128 3.88 -27.00 1.96
C GLY A 128 2.56 -27.47 1.36
N LEU A 129 1.45 -26.79 1.65
CA LEU A 129 0.10 -27.17 1.17
C LEU A 129 -0.20 -26.54 -0.21
N CYS A 130 0.19 -25.29 -0.42
CA CYS A 130 -0.04 -24.59 -1.69
C CYS A 130 0.88 -25.11 -2.82
N LEU A 131 2.13 -25.48 -2.52
CA LEU A 131 3.02 -26.12 -3.50
C LEU A 131 2.51 -27.50 -3.95
N ARG A 132 1.82 -28.24 -3.07
CA ARG A 132 1.25 -29.55 -3.43
C ARG A 132 0.06 -29.43 -4.36
N LEU A 133 -0.80 -28.43 -4.16
CA LEU A 133 -1.95 -28.20 -5.03
C LEU A 133 -1.52 -27.78 -6.45
N PHE A 134 -0.52 -26.90 -6.57
CA PHE A 134 0.01 -26.51 -7.89
C PHE A 134 0.74 -27.63 -8.63
N GLN A 135 1.39 -28.56 -7.92
CA GLN A 135 2.01 -29.74 -8.55
C GLN A 135 0.98 -30.77 -9.03
N GLN A 136 -0.21 -30.81 -8.43
CA GLN A 136 -1.24 -31.79 -8.78
C GLN A 136 -1.98 -31.42 -10.08
N ASP A 137 -2.13 -30.14 -10.38
CA ASP A 137 -2.82 -29.67 -11.60
C ASP A 137 -1.92 -29.61 -12.86
N SER A 138 -0.62 -29.92 -12.73
CA SER A 138 0.34 -29.89 -13.85
C SER A 138 0.55 -31.26 -14.53
N PHE A 139 -0.17 -32.30 -14.11
CA PHE A 139 -0.16 -33.64 -14.72
C PHE A 139 -1.59 -34.20 -14.79
N SER A 140 -2.39 -33.73 -15.74
CA SER A 140 -3.53 -34.44 -16.30
C SER A 140 -3.76 -33.99 -17.74
#